data_AF-A0A7S1S6Z5-F1
#
_entry.id   AF-A0A7S1S6Z5-F1
#
_cell.length_a   1.000
_cell.length_b   1.000
_cell.length_c   1.000
_cell.angle_alpha   90.00
_cell.angle_beta   90.00
_cell.angle_gamma   90.00
#
_symmetry.space_group_name_H-M   'P 1'
#
loop_
_entity.id
_entity.type
_entity.pdbx_description
1 polymer ?
#
loop_
_entity_poly.entity_id
_entity_poly.type
_entity_poly.pdbx_seq_one_letter_code
_entity_poly.pdbx_strand_id
1 'polypeptide(L)'
;SSPAATVGSGAAAESAAAKQPIGVDAWFSSMELSYRAPWPLPLVITRQGIEQYNRLFRLLLAFKHVHLELQRLDLPRGNLLAWALRSELSYFVSQVLLYFQQDVIEAAHARLLHTVEASAEFNEVLGAHEEFLATLASHCFLKAPELQSALMASLRLAIVFSTSVSSGTAALASSTEMRRLQLEFAGTVRSVLRMMTSMHRQ
;
A
#
# COMPACT_ATOMS: atom_id res chain seq x y z
N SER A 1 12.06 -29.28 -52.10
CA SER A 1 11.31 -30.01 -51.06
C SER A 1 11.95 -29.72 -49.72
N SER A 2 11.26 -29.04 -48.81
CA SER A 2 11.59 -28.92 -47.38
C SER A 2 11.58 -30.31 -46.70
N PRO A 3 12.06 -30.52 -45.44
CA PRO A 3 11.76 -29.76 -44.19
C PRO A 3 13.05 -29.33 -43.42
N ALA A 4 13.12 -28.26 -42.62
CA ALA A 4 12.34 -27.81 -41.46
C ALA A 4 12.41 -28.75 -40.24
N ALA A 5 13.41 -28.54 -39.37
CA ALA A 5 13.43 -29.03 -38.00
C ALA A 5 13.94 -27.91 -37.08
N THR A 6 12.99 -27.15 -36.57
CA THR A 6 13.17 -26.08 -35.58
C THR A 6 13.50 -26.71 -34.23
N VAL A 7 14.70 -26.42 -33.71
CA VAL A 7 15.08 -26.76 -32.34
C VAL A 7 14.38 -25.77 -31.40
N GLY A 8 13.28 -26.22 -30.80
CA GLY A 8 12.74 -25.65 -29.59
C GLY A 8 13.29 -26.40 -28.38
N SER A 9 13.91 -25.70 -27.45
CA SER A 9 13.91 -26.11 -26.05
C SER A 9 14.15 -24.88 -25.19
N GLY A 10 13.11 -24.52 -24.44
CA GLY A 10 13.13 -23.43 -23.50
C GLY A 10 14.02 -23.74 -22.31
N ALA A 11 14.84 -22.77 -21.92
CA ALA A 11 15.56 -22.76 -20.65
C ALA A 11 16.00 -21.33 -20.29
N ALA A 12 15.22 -20.31 -20.67
CA ALA A 12 15.56 -18.89 -20.43
C ALA A 12 14.48 -18.13 -19.65
N ALA A 13 13.59 -18.83 -18.95
CA ALA A 13 12.50 -18.20 -18.21
C ALA A 13 12.23 -18.88 -16.87
N GLU A 14 13.27 -19.12 -16.07
CA GLU A 14 13.06 -19.60 -14.69
C GLU A 14 14.18 -19.16 -13.75
N SER A 15 14.29 -17.84 -13.54
CA SER A 15 14.84 -17.30 -12.29
C SER A 15 14.43 -15.83 -12.13
N ALA A 16 13.13 -15.56 -12.18
CA ALA A 16 12.58 -14.43 -11.46
C ALA A 16 12.15 -14.98 -10.11
N ALA A 17 13.07 -14.94 -9.14
CA ALA A 17 12.78 -15.29 -7.75
C ALA A 17 11.67 -14.37 -7.23
N ALA A 18 10.42 -14.80 -7.41
CA ALA A 18 9.26 -14.23 -6.76
C ALA A 18 9.44 -14.46 -5.26
N LYS A 19 9.94 -13.43 -4.57
CA LYS A 19 9.93 -13.36 -3.11
C LYS A 19 8.52 -13.70 -2.67
N GLN A 20 8.35 -14.87 -2.07
CA GLN A 20 7.07 -15.30 -1.54
C GLN A 20 6.57 -14.22 -0.57
N PRO A 21 5.29 -13.84 -0.65
CA PRO A 21 4.71 -12.83 0.23
C PRO A 21 4.91 -13.24 1.70
N ILE A 22 5.75 -12.52 2.42
CA ILE A 22 6.08 -12.83 3.82
C ILE A 22 4.86 -12.45 4.66
N GLY A 23 4.22 -13.44 5.28
CA GLY A 23 3.23 -13.37 6.37
C GLY A 23 2.06 -12.39 6.19
N VAL A 24 2.36 -11.10 6.20
CA VAL A 24 1.47 -9.94 6.02
C VAL A 24 1.05 -9.77 4.57
N ASP A 25 1.86 -10.16 3.60
CA ASP A 25 1.47 -9.93 2.20
C ASP A 25 0.43 -10.95 1.71
N ALA A 26 0.40 -12.16 2.29
CA ALA A 26 -0.37 -13.28 1.77
C ALA A 26 -1.87 -13.18 2.06
N TRP A 27 -2.25 -12.88 3.31
CA TRP A 27 -3.67 -12.80 3.68
C TRP A 27 -4.31 -11.46 3.33
N PHE A 28 -3.55 -10.36 3.30
CA PHE A 28 -4.09 -9.07 2.83
C PHE A 28 -4.41 -9.10 1.34
N SER A 29 -3.57 -9.78 0.55
CA SER A 29 -3.78 -9.92 -0.89
C SER A 29 -5.00 -10.78 -1.24
N SER A 30 -5.43 -11.67 -0.34
CA SER A 30 -6.61 -12.52 -0.54
C SER A 30 -7.92 -11.90 -0.03
N MET A 31 -7.87 -10.78 0.68
CA MET A 31 -9.08 -10.11 1.15
C MET A 31 -9.77 -9.35 0.02
N GLU A 32 -11.09 -9.51 -0.06
CA GLU A 32 -11.93 -8.78 -0.99
C GLU A 32 -13.24 -8.41 -0.30
N LEU A 33 -13.65 -7.15 -0.48
CA LEU A 33 -14.97 -6.68 -0.12
C LEU A 33 -15.89 -6.90 -1.31
N SER A 34 -16.89 -7.77 -1.15
CA SER A 34 -17.94 -7.96 -2.14
C SER A 34 -19.13 -7.07 -1.80
N TYR A 35 -19.46 -6.15 -2.71
CA TYR A 35 -20.65 -5.31 -2.59
C TYR A 35 -21.73 -5.79 -3.56
N ARG A 36 -22.83 -6.33 -3.03
CA ARG A 36 -24.03 -6.70 -3.81
C ARG A 36 -25.07 -5.58 -3.67
N ALA A 37 -25.04 -4.66 -4.62
CA ALA A 37 -25.99 -3.56 -4.67
C ALA A 37 -27.34 -4.00 -5.28
N PRO A 38 -28.49 -3.62 -4.71
CA PRO A 38 -29.77 -3.77 -5.39
C PRO A 38 -29.82 -2.86 -6.62
N TRP A 39 -30.57 -3.28 -7.63
CA TRP A 39 -30.85 -2.43 -8.79
C TRP A 39 -31.49 -1.11 -8.32
N PRO A 40 -31.12 0.07 -8.85
CA PRO A 40 -30.32 0.35 -10.06
C PRO A 40 -28.83 0.64 -9.83
N LEU A 41 -28.32 0.55 -8.59
CA LEU A 41 -26.95 0.95 -8.24
C LEU A 41 -25.81 0.28 -9.04
N PRO A 42 -25.93 -0.97 -9.53
CA PRO A 42 -24.90 -1.57 -10.38
C PRO A 42 -24.61 -0.81 -11.68
N LEU A 43 -25.48 0.12 -12.11
CA LEU A 43 -25.24 0.98 -13.27
C LEU A 43 -24.15 2.03 -13.01
N VAL A 44 -23.99 2.47 -11.76
CA VAL A 44 -22.95 3.44 -11.34
C VAL A 44 -21.77 2.71 -10.71
N ILE A 45 -22.05 1.73 -9.84
CA ILE A 45 -21.03 0.94 -9.14
C ILE A 45 -20.78 -0.33 -9.96
N THR A 46 -19.93 -0.19 -10.97
CA THR A 46 -19.55 -1.30 -11.85
C THR A 46 -18.61 -2.28 -11.14
N ARG A 47 -18.48 -3.50 -11.71
CA ARG A 47 -17.50 -4.49 -11.20
C ARG A 47 -16.06 -3.95 -11.22
N GLN A 48 -15.69 -3.21 -12.27
CA GLN A 48 -14.39 -2.55 -12.37
C GLN A 48 -14.19 -1.50 -11.27
N GLY A 49 -15.27 -0.77 -10.91
CA GLY A 49 -15.23 0.15 -9.78
C GLY A 49 -14.97 -0.57 -8.45
N ILE A 50 -15.66 -1.69 -8.20
CA ILE A 50 -15.45 -2.52 -7.01
C ILE A 50 -14.01 -3.06 -6.95
N GLU A 51 -13.42 -3.46 -8.06
CA GLU A 51 -12.01 -3.87 -8.11
C GLU A 51 -11.06 -2.73 -7.72
N GLN A 52 -11.31 -1.51 -8.17
CA GLN A 52 -10.51 -0.33 -7.77
C GLN A 52 -10.67 -0.03 -6.28
N TYR A 53 -11.88 -0.08 -5.75
CA TYR A 53 -12.13 0.03 -4.31
C TYR A 53 -11.38 -1.04 -3.52
N ASN A 54 -11.39 -2.28 -3.98
CA ASN A 54 -10.67 -3.38 -3.33
C ASN A 54 -9.15 -3.18 -3.32
N ARG A 55 -8.59 -2.63 -4.40
CA ARG A 55 -7.16 -2.28 -4.44
C ARG A 55 -6.81 -1.20 -3.41
N LEU A 56 -7.64 -0.15 -3.30
CA LEU A 56 -7.46 0.88 -2.29
C LEU A 56 -7.65 0.32 -0.87
N PHE A 57 -8.68 -0.50 -0.66
CA PHE A 57 -8.97 -1.15 0.61
C PHE A 57 -7.78 -1.96 1.11
N ARG A 58 -7.20 -2.84 0.29
CA ARG A 58 -6.02 -3.63 0.67
C ARG A 58 -4.83 -2.77 1.07
N LEU A 59 -4.60 -1.67 0.33
CA LEU A 59 -3.54 -0.72 0.65
C LEU A 59 -3.78 -0.08 2.02
N LEU A 60 -4.96 0.52 2.24
CA LEU A 60 -5.32 1.17 3.51
C LEU A 60 -5.28 0.18 4.67
N LEU A 61 -5.76 -1.04 4.45
CA LEU A 61 -5.76 -2.08 5.47
C LEU A 61 -4.34 -2.47 5.87
N ALA A 62 -3.41 -2.63 4.91
CA ALA A 62 -2.01 -2.92 5.18
C ALA A 62 -1.38 -1.84 6.06
N PHE A 63 -1.56 -0.57 5.71
CA PHE A 63 -1.09 0.55 6.53
C PHE A 63 -1.73 0.56 7.92
N LYS A 64 -3.05 0.35 8.01
CA LYS A 64 -3.76 0.38 9.29
C LYS A 64 -3.33 -0.75 10.21
N HIS A 65 -3.08 -1.94 9.67
CA HIS A 65 -2.55 -3.05 10.42
C HIS A 65 -1.17 -2.74 11.00
N VAL A 66 -0.22 -2.30 10.17
CA VAL A 66 1.12 -1.94 10.65
C VAL A 66 1.07 -0.82 11.68
N HIS A 67 0.21 0.18 11.48
CA HIS A 67 0.00 1.25 12.46
C HIS A 67 -0.42 0.69 13.83
N LEU A 68 -1.39 -0.23 13.86
CA LEU A 68 -1.87 -0.86 15.09
C LEU A 68 -0.82 -1.77 15.72
N GLU A 69 -0.10 -2.56 14.93
CA GLU A 69 0.99 -3.41 15.42
C GLU A 69 2.07 -2.56 16.08
N LEU A 70 2.53 -1.50 15.41
CA LEU A 70 3.50 -0.56 15.95
C LEU A 70 3.00 0.15 17.21
N GLN A 71 1.70 0.42 17.34
CA GLN A 71 1.15 1.02 18.56
C GLN A 71 1.12 0.05 19.74
N ARG A 72 0.88 -1.24 19.47
CA ARG A 72 0.75 -2.28 20.49
C ARG A 72 2.08 -2.78 21.05
N LEU A 73 3.21 -2.55 20.39
CA LEU A 73 4.49 -3.03 20.91
C LEU A 73 4.75 -2.43 22.30
N ASP A 74 5.19 -3.25 23.24
CA ASP A 74 5.72 -2.76 24.50
C ASP A 74 7.23 -2.86 24.44
N LEU A 75 7.92 -1.74 24.70
CA LEU A 75 9.37 -1.65 24.58
C LEU A 75 10.01 -1.48 25.96
N PRO A 76 11.09 -2.23 26.27
CA PRO A 76 11.80 -2.03 27.52
C PRO A 76 12.37 -0.60 27.58
N ARG A 77 12.26 0.04 28.74
CA ARG A 77 12.67 1.44 28.97
C ARG A 77 14.15 1.72 28.67
N GLY A 78 15.01 0.71 28.66
CA GLY A 78 16.45 0.84 28.42
C GLY A 78 16.88 0.83 26.93
N ASN A 79 16.00 0.50 25.98
CA ASN A 79 16.39 0.37 24.58
C ASN A 79 16.01 1.61 23.74
N LEU A 80 16.76 2.70 23.91
CA LEU A 80 16.50 3.98 23.23
C LEU A 80 16.47 3.86 21.69
N LEU A 81 17.29 2.97 21.11
CA LEU A 81 17.31 2.75 19.66
C LEU A 81 15.99 2.13 19.16
N ALA A 82 15.44 1.16 19.89
CA ALA A 82 14.14 0.58 19.54
C ALA A 82 13.00 1.61 19.68
N TRP A 83 13.06 2.47 20.70
CA TRP A 83 12.10 3.56 20.86
C TRP A 83 12.17 4.57 19.71
N ALA A 84 13.37 4.98 19.33
CA ALA A 84 13.59 5.88 18.21
C ALA A 84 13.05 5.28 16.90
N LEU A 85 13.42 4.04 16.59
CA LEU A 85 12.96 3.37 15.37
C LEU A 85 11.44 3.18 15.36
N ARG A 86 10.83 2.76 16.48
CA ARG A 86 9.37 2.69 16.61
C ARG A 86 8.72 4.04 16.30
N SER A 87 9.26 5.13 16.86
CA SER A 87 8.72 6.48 16.66
C SER A 87 8.81 6.89 15.19
N GLU A 88 9.95 6.66 14.54
CA GLU A 88 10.15 6.97 13.12
C GLU A 88 9.19 6.19 12.21
N LEU A 89 9.09 4.87 12.41
CA LEU A 89 8.17 4.00 11.66
C LEU A 89 6.71 4.40 11.89
N SER A 90 6.33 4.63 13.14
CA SER A 90 4.96 5.01 13.51
C SER A 90 4.59 6.36 12.92
N TYR A 91 5.50 7.34 12.96
CA TYR A 91 5.30 8.64 12.35
C TYR A 91 5.05 8.50 10.85
N PHE A 92 5.95 7.82 10.13
CA PHE A 92 5.81 7.64 8.68
C PHE A 92 4.49 6.96 8.29
N VAL A 93 4.16 5.83 8.93
CA VAL A 93 2.91 5.11 8.64
C VAL A 93 1.69 5.99 8.92
N SER A 94 1.73 6.78 10.00
CA SER A 94 0.64 7.70 10.35
C SER A 94 0.52 8.84 9.34
N GLN A 95 1.63 9.45 8.92
CA GLN A 95 1.61 10.52 7.93
C GLN A 95 1.08 10.05 6.57
N VAL A 96 1.48 8.85 6.11
CA VAL A 96 0.97 8.30 4.86
C VAL A 96 -0.54 7.98 4.95
N LEU A 97 -0.99 7.41 6.09
CA LEU A 97 -2.41 7.19 6.32
C LEU A 97 -3.21 8.50 6.32
N LEU A 98 -2.71 9.52 7.00
CA LEU A 98 -3.35 10.84 7.07
C LEU A 98 -3.45 11.46 5.67
N TYR A 99 -2.37 11.43 4.88
CA TYR A 99 -2.39 11.90 3.49
C TYR A 99 -3.46 11.18 2.67
N PHE A 100 -3.48 9.83 2.68
CA PHE A 100 -4.49 9.09 1.92
C PHE A 100 -5.91 9.41 2.37
N GLN A 101 -6.16 9.50 3.67
CA GLN A 101 -7.50 9.70 4.20
C GLN A 101 -7.98 11.15 4.03
N GLN A 102 -7.19 12.13 4.43
CA GLN A 102 -7.59 13.54 4.50
C GLN A 102 -7.38 14.26 3.16
N ASP A 103 -6.19 14.18 2.58
CA ASP A 103 -5.85 14.98 1.41
C ASP A 103 -6.37 14.38 0.11
N VAL A 104 -6.53 13.04 0.07
CA VAL A 104 -6.97 12.34 -1.13
C VAL A 104 -8.43 11.89 -1.02
N ILE A 105 -8.75 11.00 -0.09
CA ILE A 105 -10.07 10.36 -0.02
C ILE A 105 -11.15 11.36 0.37
N GLU A 106 -10.99 12.07 1.48
CA GLU A 106 -11.98 13.04 1.96
C GLU A 106 -12.20 14.16 0.94
N ALA A 107 -11.12 14.72 0.40
CA ALA A 107 -11.20 15.77 -0.62
C ALA A 107 -11.90 15.31 -1.91
N ALA A 108 -11.60 14.10 -2.40
CA ALA A 108 -12.25 13.55 -3.59
C ALA A 108 -13.71 13.17 -3.33
N HIS A 109 -14.00 12.64 -2.15
CA HIS A 109 -15.36 12.27 -1.73
C HIS A 109 -16.26 13.50 -1.60
N ALA A 110 -15.75 14.59 -1.01
CA ALA A 110 -16.49 15.86 -0.91
C ALA A 110 -16.86 16.42 -2.29
N ARG A 111 -15.95 16.35 -3.27
CA ARG A 111 -16.24 16.75 -4.66
C ARG A 111 -17.28 15.85 -5.32
N LEU A 112 -17.15 14.53 -5.15
CA LEU A 112 -18.14 13.57 -5.66
C LEU A 112 -19.53 13.89 -5.10
N LEU A 113 -19.66 14.04 -3.78
CA LEU A 113 -20.93 14.29 -3.13
C LEU A 113 -21.55 15.61 -3.60
N HIS A 114 -20.74 16.67 -3.72
CA HIS A 114 -21.20 17.95 -4.24
C HIS A 114 -21.78 17.83 -5.66
N THR A 115 -21.09 17.13 -6.57
CA THR A 115 -21.60 16.90 -7.93
C THR A 115 -22.87 16.07 -7.91
N VAL A 116 -22.92 14.99 -7.12
CA VAL A 116 -24.10 14.12 -7.02
C VAL A 116 -25.33 14.88 -6.50
N GLU A 117 -25.16 15.80 -5.55
CA GLU A 117 -26.24 16.62 -5.00
C GLU A 117 -26.70 17.72 -5.96
N ALA A 118 -25.79 18.26 -6.78
CA ALA A 118 -26.10 19.33 -7.73
C ALA A 118 -26.63 18.82 -9.08
N SER A 119 -26.35 17.55 -9.42
CA SER A 119 -26.71 16.96 -10.71
C SER A 119 -28.19 16.60 -10.82
N ALA A 120 -28.80 17.00 -11.94
CA ALA A 120 -30.14 16.55 -12.33
C ALA A 120 -30.11 15.36 -13.30
N GLU A 121 -28.94 15.08 -13.88
CA GLU A 121 -28.75 14.09 -14.95
C GLU A 121 -27.94 12.89 -14.46
N PHE A 122 -28.39 11.68 -14.83
CA PHE A 122 -27.72 10.43 -14.44
C PHE A 122 -26.27 10.33 -14.96
N ASN A 123 -26.02 10.82 -16.17
CA ASN A 123 -24.69 10.74 -16.79
C ASN A 123 -23.65 11.60 -16.05
N GLU A 124 -24.08 12.70 -15.42
CA GLU A 124 -23.17 13.54 -14.62
C GLU A 124 -22.73 12.80 -13.35
N VAL A 125 -23.66 12.11 -12.69
CA VAL A 125 -23.36 11.24 -11.53
C VAL A 125 -22.40 10.12 -11.91
N LEU A 126 -22.62 9.49 -13.06
CA LEU A 126 -21.74 8.43 -13.56
C LEU A 126 -20.32 8.96 -13.82
N GLY A 127 -20.19 10.07 -14.54
CA GLY A 127 -18.90 10.70 -14.81
C GLY A 127 -18.17 11.15 -13.54
N ALA A 128 -18.89 11.72 -12.57
CA ALA A 128 -18.31 12.13 -11.29
C ALA A 128 -17.73 10.95 -10.50
N HIS A 129 -18.42 9.80 -10.51
CA HIS A 129 -17.94 8.59 -9.85
C HIS A 129 -16.71 7.98 -10.56
N GLU A 130 -16.66 8.01 -11.89
CA GLU A 130 -15.48 7.58 -12.66
C GLU A 130 -14.27 8.48 -12.38
N GLU A 131 -14.46 9.80 -12.34
CA GLU A 131 -13.42 10.77 -11.99
C GLU A 131 -12.93 10.58 -10.55
N PHE A 132 -13.85 10.33 -9.61
CA PHE A 132 -13.51 10.02 -8.23
C PHE A 132 -12.56 8.81 -8.14
N LEU A 133 -12.94 7.69 -8.76
CA LEU A 133 -12.10 6.49 -8.79
C LEU A 133 -10.76 6.72 -9.49
N ALA A 134 -10.76 7.45 -10.60
CA ALA A 134 -9.53 7.82 -11.31
C ALA A 134 -8.59 8.65 -10.44
N THR A 135 -9.14 9.62 -9.68
CA THR A 135 -8.42 10.44 -8.71
C THR A 135 -7.81 9.57 -7.62
N LEU A 136 -8.60 8.71 -6.98
CA LEU A 136 -8.11 7.80 -5.94
C LEU A 136 -6.98 6.90 -6.46
N ALA A 137 -7.14 6.33 -7.64
CA ALA A 137 -6.14 5.44 -8.23
C ALA A 137 -4.81 6.15 -8.54
N SER A 138 -4.85 7.43 -8.92
CA SER A 138 -3.65 8.23 -9.20
C SER A 138 -3.00 8.73 -7.90
N HIS A 139 -3.77 9.36 -7.02
CA HIS A 139 -3.26 10.06 -5.83
C HIS A 139 -2.93 9.14 -4.64
N CYS A 140 -3.53 7.95 -4.57
CA CYS A 140 -3.09 6.87 -3.68
C CYS A 140 -2.03 5.96 -4.32
N PHE A 141 -1.47 6.38 -5.46
CA PHE A 141 -0.36 5.70 -6.15
C PHE A 141 -0.69 4.28 -6.61
N LEU A 142 -1.96 3.95 -6.83
CA LEU A 142 -2.38 2.62 -7.30
C LEU A 142 -1.87 2.31 -8.72
N LYS A 143 -1.53 3.34 -9.49
CA LYS A 143 -0.97 3.20 -10.84
C LYS A 143 0.56 3.30 -10.88
N ALA A 144 1.23 3.48 -9.73
CA ALA A 144 2.68 3.66 -9.64
C ALA A 144 3.33 2.45 -8.91
N PRO A 145 3.68 1.37 -9.63
CA PRO A 145 4.12 0.11 -9.01
C PRO A 145 5.42 0.25 -8.21
N GLU A 146 6.34 1.09 -8.67
CA GLU A 146 7.59 1.38 -7.96
C GLU A 146 7.31 2.02 -6.58
N LEU A 147 6.36 2.95 -6.52
CA LEU A 147 6.03 3.67 -5.30
C LEU A 147 5.25 2.76 -4.35
N GLN A 148 4.33 1.96 -4.86
CA GLN A 148 3.69 0.91 -4.07
C GLN A 148 4.71 -0.07 -3.49
N SER A 149 5.68 -0.52 -4.28
CA SER A 149 6.73 -1.42 -3.82
C SER A 149 7.55 -0.81 -2.67
N ALA A 150 7.92 0.48 -2.79
CA ALA A 150 8.63 1.20 -1.74
C ALA A 150 7.78 1.38 -0.46
N LEU A 151 6.49 1.72 -0.59
CA LEU A 151 5.57 1.81 0.53
C LEU A 151 5.41 0.46 1.24
N MET A 152 5.16 -0.62 0.48
CA MET A 152 5.03 -1.97 1.03
C MET A 152 6.33 -2.47 1.67
N ALA A 153 7.49 -2.14 1.11
CA ALA A 153 8.78 -2.44 1.73
C ALA A 153 8.92 -1.76 3.10
N SER A 154 8.47 -0.51 3.23
CA SER A 154 8.47 0.22 4.52
C SER A 154 7.57 -0.46 5.56
N LEU A 155 6.39 -0.93 5.14
CA LEU A 155 5.47 -1.68 6.01
C LEU A 155 6.07 -3.02 6.45
N ARG A 156 6.74 -3.75 5.54
CA ARG A 156 7.43 -4.99 5.88
C ARG A 156 8.54 -4.77 6.91
N LEU A 157 9.33 -3.69 6.78
CA LEU A 157 10.36 -3.34 7.76
C LEU A 157 9.75 -3.10 9.15
N ALA A 158 8.61 -2.41 9.22
CA ALA A 158 7.90 -2.19 10.47
C ALA A 158 7.41 -3.49 11.12
N ILE A 159 6.96 -4.45 10.32
CA ILE A 159 6.53 -5.76 10.82
C ILE A 159 7.73 -6.58 11.28
N VAL A 160 8.82 -6.64 10.51
CA VAL A 160 10.06 -7.33 10.91
C VAL A 160 10.59 -6.77 12.23
N PHE A 161 10.55 -5.45 12.40
CA PHE A 161 10.85 -4.80 13.67
C PHE A 161 9.91 -5.28 14.78
N SER A 162 8.61 -5.26 14.55
CA SER A 162 7.58 -5.68 15.51
C SER A 162 7.77 -7.13 15.97
N THR A 163 8.03 -8.06 15.05
CA THR A 163 8.28 -9.47 15.35
C THR A 163 9.61 -9.69 16.07
N SER A 164 10.64 -8.93 15.71
CA SER A 164 11.97 -9.02 16.35
C SER A 164 11.92 -8.59 17.81
N VAL A 165 11.13 -7.54 18.10
CA VAL A 165 10.88 -7.07 19.47
C VAL A 165 10.04 -8.06 20.27
N SER A 166 8.96 -8.59 19.67
CA SER A 166 7.99 -9.45 20.36
C SER A 166 8.55 -10.86 20.68
N SER A 167 9.48 -11.36 19.87
CA SER A 167 10.05 -12.71 20.05
C SER A 167 11.00 -12.84 21.24
N GLY A 168 11.28 -11.76 21.98
CA GLY A 168 11.92 -11.83 23.31
C GLY A 168 13.32 -12.46 23.35
N THR A 169 14.01 -12.63 22.21
CA THR A 169 15.40 -13.11 22.20
C THR A 169 16.31 -11.98 22.66
N ALA A 170 16.50 -11.90 23.98
CA ALA A 170 17.31 -10.92 24.69
C ALA A 170 18.79 -10.80 24.21
N ALA A 171 19.23 -11.65 23.28
CA ALA A 171 20.57 -11.62 22.68
C ALA A 171 20.63 -11.02 21.26
N LEU A 172 19.50 -10.78 20.56
CA LEU A 172 19.48 -10.43 19.13
C LEU A 172 18.67 -9.18 18.73
N ALA A 173 18.12 -8.43 19.68
CA ALA A 173 17.99 -6.98 19.49
C ALA A 173 19.38 -6.31 19.57
N SER A 174 20.36 -6.87 18.83
CA SER A 174 21.69 -6.28 18.77
C SER A 174 21.52 -4.87 18.24
N SER A 175 22.23 -3.91 18.84
CA SER A 175 22.24 -2.54 18.31
C SER A 175 22.62 -2.51 16.82
N THR A 176 23.27 -3.55 16.29
CA THR A 176 23.58 -3.72 14.87
C THR A 176 22.35 -3.99 14.00
N GLU A 177 21.47 -4.92 14.37
CA GLU A 177 20.25 -5.20 13.59
C GLU A 177 19.27 -4.02 13.65
N MET A 178 19.13 -3.38 14.82
CA MET A 178 18.31 -2.18 14.97
C MET A 178 18.81 -1.03 14.07
N ARG A 179 20.14 -0.82 14.04
CA ARG A 179 20.75 0.18 13.15
C ARG A 179 20.58 -0.18 11.69
N ARG A 180 20.67 -1.46 11.34
CA ARG A 180 20.42 -1.93 9.97
C ARG A 180 19.00 -1.60 9.53
N LEU A 181 17.99 -1.94 10.34
CA LEU A 181 16.59 -1.63 10.04
C LEU A 181 16.36 -0.11 9.91
N GLN A 182 17.00 0.69 10.76
CA GLN A 182 16.92 2.16 10.67
C GLN A 182 17.54 2.70 9.37
N LEU A 183 18.70 2.17 8.95
CA LEU A 183 19.35 2.55 7.70
C LEU A 183 18.52 2.15 6.47
N GLU A 184 17.97 0.93 6.48
CA GLU A 184 17.09 0.44 5.41
C GLU A 184 15.84 1.32 5.32
N PHE A 185 15.19 1.61 6.45
CA PHE A 185 14.01 2.48 6.50
C PHE A 185 14.29 3.90 6.01
N ALA A 186 15.38 4.52 6.48
CA ALA A 186 15.80 5.83 5.99
C ALA A 186 16.10 5.83 4.49
N GLY A 187 16.59 4.71 3.94
CA GLY A 187 16.73 4.50 2.51
C GLY A 187 15.38 4.48 1.78
N THR A 188 14.41 3.73 2.30
CA THR A 188 13.08 3.61 1.71
C THR A 188 12.31 4.93 1.72
N VAL A 189 12.32 5.66 2.85
CA VAL A 189 11.67 6.97 2.96
C VAL A 189 12.28 7.98 1.98
N ARG A 190 13.61 8.02 1.86
CA ARG A 190 14.27 8.88 0.87
C ARG A 190 13.88 8.53 -0.56
N SER A 191 13.70 7.24 -0.86
CA SER A 191 13.21 6.80 -2.17
C SER A 191 11.79 7.30 -2.43
N VAL A 192 10.89 7.13 -1.47
CA VAL A 192 9.49 7.61 -1.54
C VAL A 192 9.45 9.12 -1.78
N LEU A 193 10.17 9.91 -0.97
CA LEU A 193 10.24 11.36 -1.12
C LEU A 193 10.80 11.78 -2.49
N ARG A 194 11.88 11.13 -2.95
CA ARG A 194 12.46 11.42 -4.25
C ARG A 194 11.45 11.16 -5.37
N MET A 195 10.75 10.03 -5.32
CA MET A 195 9.74 9.67 -6.31
C MET A 195 8.56 10.65 -6.31
N MET A 196 8.05 11.02 -5.13
CA MET A 196 6.99 12.02 -5.02
C MET A 196 7.42 13.39 -5.57
N THR A 197 8.65 13.83 -5.28
CA THR A 197 9.17 15.10 -5.83
C THR A 197 9.44 15.04 -7.34
N SER A 198 9.71 13.86 -7.89
CA SER A 198 9.86 13.66 -9.34
C SER A 198 8.51 13.68 -10.05
N MET A 199 7.47 13.14 -9.43
CA MET A 199 6.11 13.13 -9.98
C MET A 199 5.46 14.52 -9.98
N HIS A 200 5.81 15.40 -9.03
CA HIS A 200 5.28 16.77 -8.99
C HIS A 200 5.93 17.71 -10.04
N ARG A 201 7.00 17.27 -10.73
CA ARG A 201 7.70 18.05 -11.77
C ARG A 201 7.29 17.68 -13.20
N GLN A 202 6.41 16.70 -13.37
CA GLN A 202 5.85 16.28 -14.66
C GLN A 202 4.39 16.71 -14.75
#